data_AF-A0A2V2RTF0-F1
#
_entry.id   AF-A0A2V2RTF0-F1
#
_cell.length_a   1.000
_cell.length_b   1.000
_cell.length_c   1.000
_cell.angle_alpha   90.00
_cell.angle_beta   90.00
_cell.angle_gamma   90.00
#
_symmetry.space_group_name_H-M   'P 1'
#
loop_
_entity.id
_entity.type
_entity.pdbx_description
1 polymer ?
#
loop_
_entity_poly.entity_id
_entity_poly.type
_entity_poly.pdbx_seq_one_letter_code
_entity_poly.pdbx_strand_id
1 'polypeptide(L)'
;MIPPIEPLSPFEVFRTPIQIRRFTDGFYLNGIWQEGSQVVLNTVLITGNVVHITYNGVSLASIPFTINLATTMALIQAALLAQPNVEQVNISTDNKTITVIPLPPNLSVVNSFTVTGGASQPLVTISNSPTIIASTASVQPLGKDVKLVPEGRRDSAEFKFYTSTEIFGITTQNPDQVTVLKAPFTGIVYEVININDWQNNANFNITNHYKFVALRLHPLPGVL
;
A
#
# COMPACT_ATOMS: atom_id res chain seq x y z
N MET A 1 15.58 -16.29 -37.63
CA MET A 1 15.80 -17.15 -36.46
C MET A 1 15.76 -16.28 -35.23
N ILE A 2 14.77 -16.44 -34.37
CA ILE A 2 14.74 -15.80 -33.06
C ILE A 2 15.77 -16.56 -32.20
N PRO A 3 16.74 -15.90 -31.56
CA PRO A 3 17.71 -16.60 -30.73
C PRO A 3 16.97 -17.36 -29.61
N PRO A 4 17.46 -18.54 -29.20
CA PRO A 4 16.94 -19.22 -28.03
C PRO A 4 17.05 -18.26 -26.84
N ILE A 5 15.97 -18.10 -26.07
CA ILE A 5 16.03 -17.40 -24.79
C ILE A 5 16.95 -18.25 -23.90
N GLU A 6 18.16 -17.78 -23.63
CA GLU A 6 19.04 -18.48 -22.71
C GLU A 6 18.34 -18.62 -21.35
N PRO A 7 18.39 -19.80 -20.71
CA PRO A 7 17.86 -19.95 -19.38
C PRO A 7 18.61 -18.99 -18.47
N LEU A 8 17.88 -18.08 -17.80
CA LEU A 8 18.45 -17.15 -16.83
C LEU A 8 19.37 -17.90 -15.88
N SER A 9 20.57 -17.35 -15.66
CA SER A 9 21.50 -17.92 -14.70
C SER A 9 20.84 -18.02 -13.32
N PRO A 10 21.12 -19.05 -12.52
CA PRO A 10 20.59 -19.16 -11.15
C PRO A 10 20.87 -17.90 -10.32
N PHE A 11 22.00 -17.22 -10.57
CA PHE A 11 22.36 -15.98 -9.89
C PHE A 11 21.60 -14.75 -10.36
N GLU A 12 21.08 -14.77 -11.58
CA GLU A 12 20.32 -13.66 -12.15
C GLU A 12 18.88 -13.59 -11.66
N VAL A 13 18.40 -14.69 -11.08
CA VAL A 13 17.10 -14.82 -10.41
C VAL A 13 17.15 -14.21 -9.00
N PHE A 14 18.30 -14.26 -8.34
CA PHE A 14 18.50 -13.70 -7.00
C PHE A 14 18.70 -12.18 -7.05
N ARG A 15 18.15 -11.46 -6.05
CA ARG A 15 18.21 -9.99 -5.92
C ARG A 15 17.64 -9.22 -7.13
N THR A 16 16.65 -9.81 -7.78
CA THR A 16 15.91 -9.15 -8.86
C THR A 16 15.22 -7.90 -8.30
N PRO A 17 15.45 -6.71 -8.88
CA PRO A 17 14.79 -5.49 -8.44
C PRO A 17 13.30 -5.54 -8.75
N ILE A 18 12.49 -5.21 -7.76
CA ILE A 18 11.04 -5.13 -7.85
C ILE A 18 10.53 -3.79 -7.33
N GLN A 19 9.39 -3.37 -7.84
CA GLN A 19 8.60 -2.28 -7.29
C GLN A 19 7.29 -2.84 -6.76
N ILE A 20 7.00 -2.51 -5.51
CA ILE A 20 5.71 -2.83 -4.88
C ILE A 20 4.90 -1.55 -4.86
N ARG A 21 3.71 -1.59 -5.44
CA ARG A 21 2.71 -0.54 -5.41
C ARG A 21 1.68 -0.90 -4.36
N ARG A 22 1.69 -0.16 -3.25
CA ARG A 22 0.78 -0.34 -2.12
C ARG A 22 -0.32 0.71 -2.17
N PHE A 23 -1.56 0.24 -2.23
CA PHE A 23 -2.76 1.07 -2.27
C PHE A 23 -3.05 1.69 -0.90
N THR A 24 -3.59 2.90 -0.89
CA THR A 24 -4.29 3.42 0.29
C THR A 24 -5.73 2.91 0.27
N ASP A 25 -6.43 2.88 1.41
CA ASP A 25 -7.86 2.52 1.38
C ASP A 25 -8.63 3.49 0.48
N GLY A 26 -9.65 2.98 -0.20
CA GLY A 26 -10.33 3.68 -1.28
C GLY A 26 -11.55 2.91 -1.75
N PHE A 27 -11.96 3.12 -2.99
CA PHE A 27 -13.17 2.51 -3.55
C PHE A 27 -13.00 2.12 -5.03
N TYR A 28 -13.91 1.30 -5.54
CA TYR A 28 -13.98 0.97 -6.96
C TYR A 28 -14.97 1.87 -7.70
N LEU A 29 -14.51 2.47 -8.80
CA LEU A 29 -15.36 3.20 -9.76
C LEU A 29 -15.21 2.59 -11.14
N ASN A 30 -16.28 2.01 -11.68
CA ASN A 30 -16.27 1.35 -13.00
C ASN A 30 -15.15 0.30 -13.14
N GLY A 31 -14.90 -0.46 -12.07
CA GLY A 31 -13.83 -1.46 -12.01
C GLY A 31 -12.43 -0.89 -11.73
N ILE A 32 -12.25 0.43 -11.76
CA ILE A 32 -10.94 1.06 -11.50
C ILE A 32 -10.86 1.45 -10.02
N TRP A 33 -9.80 1.03 -9.34
CA TRP A 33 -9.53 1.47 -7.98
C TRP A 33 -9.22 2.97 -7.92
N GLN A 34 -9.87 3.65 -7.00
CA GLN A 34 -9.69 5.05 -6.69
C GLN A 34 -9.15 5.15 -5.27
N GLU A 35 -8.00 5.80 -5.10
CA GLU A 35 -7.36 5.97 -3.80
C GLU A 35 -8.14 6.93 -2.89
N GLY A 36 -8.14 6.62 -1.59
CA GLY A 36 -8.33 7.61 -0.55
C GLY A 36 -7.02 8.33 -0.18
N SER A 37 -7.12 9.29 0.72
CA SER A 37 -5.96 10.01 1.23
C SER A 37 -5.44 9.39 2.52
N GLN A 38 -4.13 9.26 2.67
CA GLN A 38 -3.51 8.86 3.93
C GLN A 38 -2.60 9.97 4.44
N VAL A 39 -2.68 10.24 5.75
CA VAL A 39 -1.79 11.12 6.49
C VAL A 39 -1.06 10.27 7.53
N VAL A 40 0.27 10.37 7.58
CA VAL A 40 1.11 9.68 8.54
C VAL A 40 1.92 10.69 9.32
N LEU A 41 1.83 10.61 10.65
CA LEU A 41 2.64 11.37 11.59
C LEU A 41 3.82 10.53 12.06
N ASN A 42 5.04 11.08 12.04
CA ASN A 42 6.21 10.34 12.55
C ASN A 42 6.16 10.12 14.08
N THR A 43 5.48 11.00 14.81
CA THR A 43 5.23 10.92 16.25
C THR A 43 3.81 11.38 16.57
N VAL A 44 3.32 11.05 17.76
CA VAL A 44 1.98 11.43 18.21
C VAL A 44 1.88 12.93 18.50
N LEU A 45 0.66 13.48 18.43
CA LEU A 45 0.38 14.84 18.88
C LEU A 45 0.54 14.96 20.41
N ILE A 46 0.98 16.12 20.87
CA ILE A 46 1.17 16.45 22.28
C ILE A 46 0.50 17.77 22.65
N THR A 47 0.40 18.03 23.96
CA THR A 47 -0.15 19.27 24.51
C THR A 47 0.50 20.50 23.88
N GLY A 48 -0.36 21.43 23.45
CA GLY A 48 0.04 22.68 22.79
C GLY A 48 0.18 22.59 21.28
N ASN A 49 0.10 21.39 20.67
CA ASN A 49 0.01 21.29 19.22
C ASN A 49 -1.32 21.84 18.69
N VAL A 50 -1.31 22.35 17.46
CA VAL A 50 -2.49 22.77 16.71
C VAL A 50 -2.39 22.19 15.30
N VAL A 51 -3.45 21.51 14.86
CA VAL A 51 -3.52 20.86 13.55
C VAL A 51 -4.28 21.76 12.58
N HIS A 52 -3.68 21.97 11.40
CA HIS A 52 -4.30 22.67 10.28
C HIS A 52 -4.40 21.73 9.09
N ILE A 53 -5.58 21.65 8.49
CA ILE A 53 -5.88 20.70 7.40
C ILE A 53 -6.47 21.49 6.24
N THR A 54 -6.02 21.20 5.03
CA THR A 54 -6.71 21.59 3.79
C THR A 54 -7.16 20.34 3.08
N TYR A 55 -8.46 20.22 2.85
CA TYR A 55 -9.11 19.07 2.22
C TYR A 55 -9.86 19.51 0.97
N ASN A 56 -9.59 18.88 -0.18
CA ASN A 56 -10.16 19.22 -1.48
C ASN A 56 -10.13 20.74 -1.78
N GLY A 57 -9.04 21.41 -1.39
CA GLY A 57 -8.81 22.85 -1.57
C GLY A 57 -9.45 23.74 -0.50
N VAL A 58 -10.23 23.19 0.43
CA VAL A 58 -10.89 23.94 1.50
C VAL A 58 -10.08 23.83 2.80
N SER A 59 -9.75 24.97 3.39
CA SER A 59 -9.09 25.00 4.70
C SER A 59 -10.12 24.74 5.80
N LEU A 60 -9.86 23.73 6.63
CA LEU A 60 -10.69 23.40 7.77
C LEU A 60 -10.35 24.32 8.96
N ALA A 61 -11.30 24.43 9.89
CA ALA A 61 -11.03 25.09 11.17
C ALA A 61 -9.89 24.38 11.90
N SER A 62 -8.96 25.16 12.44
CA SER A 62 -7.80 24.63 13.18
C SER A 62 -8.23 23.84 14.40
N ILE A 63 -7.58 22.70 14.65
CA ILE A 63 -7.92 21.77 15.74
C ILE A 63 -6.77 21.79 16.76
N PRO A 64 -6.92 22.49 17.90
CA PRO A 64 -5.91 22.45 18.95
C PRO A 64 -5.89 21.09 19.66
N PHE A 65 -4.73 20.69 20.15
CA PHE A 65 -4.62 19.58 21.09
C PHE A 65 -5.45 19.88 22.33
N THR A 66 -6.33 18.95 22.68
CA THR A 66 -7.28 19.11 23.78
C THR A 66 -6.86 18.28 25.00
N ILE A 67 -7.81 17.73 25.75
CA ILE A 67 -7.59 17.05 27.03
C ILE A 67 -6.59 15.89 26.91
N ASN A 68 -6.65 15.15 25.81
CA ASN A 68 -5.75 14.03 25.54
C ASN A 68 -5.67 13.75 24.03
N LEU A 69 -4.74 12.85 23.67
CA LEU A 69 -4.50 12.42 22.29
C LEU A 69 -5.77 11.82 21.65
N ALA A 70 -6.43 10.88 22.32
CA ALA A 70 -7.60 10.18 21.77
C ALA A 70 -8.75 11.16 21.43
N THR A 71 -9.00 12.14 22.30
CA THR A 71 -10.01 13.17 22.09
C THR A 71 -9.62 14.08 20.93
N THR A 72 -8.35 14.47 20.84
CA THR A 72 -7.82 15.29 19.74
C THR A 72 -7.94 14.57 18.39
N MET A 73 -7.60 13.28 18.36
CA MET A 73 -7.72 12.45 17.15
C MET A 73 -9.19 12.25 16.75
N ALA A 74 -10.11 12.06 17.70
CA ALA A 74 -11.54 12.00 17.43
C ALA A 74 -12.09 13.33 16.85
N LEU A 75 -11.58 14.47 17.29
CA LEU A 75 -11.94 15.78 16.71
C LEU A 75 -11.43 15.92 15.27
N ILE A 76 -10.21 15.47 14.98
CA ILE A 76 -9.67 15.42 13.61
C ILE A 76 -10.53 14.52 12.73
N GLN A 77 -10.89 13.33 13.22
CA GLN A 77 -11.77 12.39 12.53
C GLN A 77 -13.13 13.04 12.20
N ALA A 78 -13.75 13.68 13.19
CA ALA A 78 -15.06 14.32 13.03
C ALA A 78 -15.00 15.50 12.04
N ALA A 79 -13.94 16.32 12.07
CA ALA A 79 -13.78 17.43 11.15
C ALA A 79 -13.64 16.98 9.68
N LEU A 80 -12.91 15.88 9.45
CA LEU A 80 -12.76 15.27 8.13
C LEU A 80 -14.05 14.57 7.68
N LEU A 81 -14.72 13.82 8.55
CA LEU A 81 -16.01 13.18 8.26
C LEU A 81 -17.12 14.18 7.94
N ALA A 82 -17.05 15.39 8.50
CA ALA A 82 -18.00 16.46 8.21
C ALA A 82 -17.80 17.09 6.81
N GLN A 83 -16.71 16.77 6.11
CA GLN A 83 -16.51 17.27 4.75
C GLN A 83 -17.43 16.58 3.74
N PRO A 84 -17.90 17.31 2.72
CA PRO A 84 -18.71 16.70 1.68
C PRO A 84 -17.94 15.59 0.96
N ASN A 85 -18.64 14.53 0.60
CA ASN A 85 -18.11 13.38 -0.14
C ASN A 85 -17.03 12.57 0.59
N VAL A 86 -16.99 12.62 1.92
CA VAL A 86 -16.23 11.67 2.74
C VAL A 86 -17.17 10.55 3.19
N GLU A 87 -16.81 9.30 2.89
CA GLU A 87 -17.56 8.13 3.34
C GLU A 87 -17.10 7.70 4.74
N GLN A 88 -15.79 7.63 4.94
CA GLN A 88 -15.21 7.11 6.16
C GLN A 88 -13.85 7.76 6.45
N VAL A 89 -13.54 7.90 7.73
CA VAL A 89 -12.20 8.28 8.20
C VAL A 89 -11.77 7.28 9.25
N ASN A 90 -10.66 6.60 8.99
CA ASN A 90 -10.07 5.61 9.89
C ASN A 90 -8.82 6.18 10.54
N ILE A 91 -8.66 5.92 11.84
CA ILE A 91 -7.46 6.28 12.59
C ILE A 91 -6.84 4.99 13.13
N SER A 92 -5.54 4.83 12.93
CA SER A 92 -4.80 3.68 13.44
C SER A 92 -4.76 3.65 14.97
N THR A 93 -4.59 2.47 15.54
CA THR A 93 -4.55 2.28 17.00
C THR A 93 -3.38 3.00 17.68
N ASP A 94 -2.28 3.24 16.96
CA ASP A 94 -1.13 4.03 17.41
C ASP A 94 -1.32 5.55 17.24
N ASN A 95 -2.48 5.99 16.72
CA ASN A 95 -2.85 7.40 16.52
C ASN A 95 -1.89 8.20 15.62
N LYS A 96 -1.21 7.52 14.70
CA LYS A 96 -0.26 8.16 13.77
C LYS A 96 -0.75 8.18 12.33
N THR A 97 -1.63 7.27 11.95
CA THR A 97 -2.12 7.14 10.59
C THR A 97 -3.60 7.50 10.54
N ILE A 98 -3.93 8.41 9.64
CA ILE A 98 -5.30 8.84 9.35
C ILE A 98 -5.56 8.50 7.89
N THR A 99 -6.60 7.71 7.61
CA THR A 99 -7.01 7.35 6.26
C THR A 99 -8.39 7.92 5.99
N VAL A 100 -8.53 8.71 4.93
CA VAL A 100 -9.77 9.34 4.49
C VAL A 100 -10.25 8.64 3.23
N ILE A 101 -11.39 7.96 3.33
CA ILE A 101 -12.04 7.23 2.25
C ILE A 101 -13.17 8.12 1.72
N PRO A 102 -13.11 8.55 0.44
CA PRO A 102 -14.15 9.35 -0.16
C PRO A 102 -15.38 8.50 -0.55
N LEU A 103 -16.54 9.16 -0.63
CA LEU A 103 -17.75 8.58 -1.17
C LEU A 103 -17.69 8.49 -2.70
N PRO A 104 -17.98 7.32 -3.31
CA PRO A 104 -18.05 7.21 -4.76
C PRO A 104 -19.04 8.21 -5.38
N PRO A 105 -18.73 8.84 -6.54
CA PRO A 105 -17.55 8.65 -7.39
C PRO A 105 -16.40 9.64 -7.10
N ASN A 106 -16.40 10.32 -5.95
CA ASN A 106 -15.51 11.45 -5.70
C ASN A 106 -14.13 10.98 -5.25
N LEU A 107 -13.10 11.78 -5.54
CA LEU A 107 -11.76 11.56 -5.01
C LEU A 107 -11.57 12.27 -3.67
N SER A 108 -10.71 11.70 -2.82
CA SER A 108 -10.24 12.34 -1.60
C SER A 108 -8.84 12.91 -1.85
N VAL A 109 -8.66 14.20 -1.58
CA VAL A 109 -7.34 14.83 -1.58
C VAL A 109 -7.17 15.61 -0.29
N VAL A 110 -6.31 15.11 0.60
CA VAL A 110 -5.73 15.95 1.65
C VAL A 110 -4.62 16.76 0.98
N ASN A 111 -4.83 18.07 0.82
CA ASN A 111 -3.89 18.97 0.16
C ASN A 111 -2.76 19.36 1.11
N SER A 112 -3.08 19.59 2.38
CA SER A 112 -2.10 19.89 3.41
C SER A 112 -2.58 19.41 4.77
N PHE A 113 -1.61 19.04 5.59
CA PHE A 113 -1.80 18.70 6.99
C PHE A 113 -0.54 19.15 7.71
N THR A 114 -0.67 20.17 8.56
CA THR A 114 0.46 20.75 9.29
C THR A 114 0.14 20.76 10.77
N VAL A 115 1.18 20.55 11.58
CA VAL A 115 1.10 20.64 13.03
C VAL A 115 2.01 21.77 13.48
N THR A 116 1.46 22.72 14.21
CA THR A 116 2.18 23.88 14.76
C THR A 116 2.08 23.90 16.28
N GLY A 117 2.87 24.76 16.94
CA GLY A 117 2.85 24.89 18.40
C GLY A 117 3.42 23.68 19.15
N GLY A 118 3.26 23.67 20.48
CA GLY A 118 3.77 22.60 21.35
C GLY A 118 5.30 22.56 21.48
N ALA A 119 5.78 21.69 22.36
CA ALA A 119 7.23 21.49 22.58
C ALA A 119 7.91 20.71 21.44
N SER A 120 7.15 19.94 20.67
CA SER A 120 7.58 19.23 19.47
C SER A 120 6.45 19.20 18.45
N GLN A 121 6.79 19.13 17.17
CA GLN A 121 5.85 19.09 16.05
C GLN A 121 6.14 17.84 15.22
N PRO A 122 5.15 16.94 15.04
CA PRO A 122 5.31 15.80 14.15
C PRO A 122 5.61 16.24 12.72
N LEU A 123 6.52 15.52 12.07
CA LEU A 123 6.63 15.56 10.62
C LEU A 123 5.44 14.79 10.03
N VAL A 124 4.83 15.39 9.01
CA VAL A 124 3.62 14.88 8.37
C VAL A 124 3.95 14.44 6.95
N THR A 125 3.57 13.20 6.62
CA THR A 125 3.61 12.68 5.26
C THR A 125 2.18 12.49 4.76
N ILE A 126 1.89 12.93 3.54
CA ILE A 126 0.58 12.79 2.91
C ILE A 126 0.73 11.96 1.63
N SER A 127 -0.10 10.93 1.49
CA SER A 127 -0.18 10.08 0.31
C SER A 127 -1.59 10.13 -0.26
N ASN A 128 -1.74 10.69 -1.46
CA ASN A 128 -2.99 10.65 -2.24
C ASN A 128 -2.88 9.70 -3.44
N SER A 129 -1.82 8.90 -3.46
CA SER A 129 -1.48 7.95 -4.51
C SER A 129 -0.82 6.73 -3.88
N PRO A 130 -0.75 5.59 -4.57
CA PRO A 130 -0.09 4.41 -4.04
C PRO A 130 1.36 4.67 -3.66
N THR A 131 1.76 4.09 -2.54
CA THR A 131 3.16 4.13 -2.10
C THR A 131 3.96 3.17 -2.96
N ILE A 132 5.10 3.64 -3.49
CA ILE A 132 6.04 2.80 -4.22
C ILE A 132 7.17 2.39 -3.29
N ILE A 133 7.28 1.09 -3.04
CA ILE A 133 8.35 0.50 -2.23
C ILE A 133 9.30 -0.21 -3.18
N ALA A 134 10.54 0.27 -3.26
CA ALA A 134 11.61 -0.41 -3.96
C ALA A 134 12.14 -1.56 -3.11
N SER A 135 12.26 -2.75 -3.69
CA SER A 135 12.81 -3.92 -3.00
C SER A 135 13.61 -4.81 -3.95
N THR A 136 14.24 -5.84 -3.39
CA THR A 136 14.86 -6.92 -4.15
C THR A 136 14.24 -8.25 -3.75
N ALA A 137 14.09 -9.15 -4.72
CA ALA A 137 13.50 -10.46 -4.51
C ALA A 137 14.23 -11.56 -5.29
N SER A 138 14.09 -12.80 -4.84
CA SER A 138 14.38 -13.98 -5.66
C SER A 138 13.14 -14.32 -6.47
N VAL A 139 13.15 -14.13 -7.80
CA VAL A 139 11.96 -14.31 -8.67
C VAL A 139 12.08 -15.59 -9.49
N GLN A 140 11.20 -16.56 -9.23
CA GLN A 140 11.29 -17.91 -9.80
C GLN A 140 9.99 -18.32 -10.50
N PRO A 141 10.08 -19.16 -11.55
CA PRO A 141 8.89 -19.82 -12.12
C PRO A 141 8.10 -20.57 -11.04
N LEU A 142 6.77 -20.54 -11.15
CA LEU A 142 5.89 -21.08 -10.11
C LEU A 142 6.03 -22.60 -9.92
N GLY A 143 6.14 -23.35 -11.03
CA GLY A 143 6.33 -24.80 -11.01
C GLY A 143 5.17 -25.54 -10.33
N LYS A 144 5.48 -26.41 -9.36
CA LYS A 144 4.46 -27.22 -8.65
C LYS A 144 3.49 -26.39 -7.80
N ASP A 145 3.85 -25.14 -7.49
CA ASP A 145 3.03 -24.23 -6.70
C ASP A 145 1.81 -23.69 -7.49
N VAL A 146 1.67 -23.99 -8.79
CA VAL A 146 0.49 -23.65 -9.62
C VAL A 146 -0.82 -24.21 -9.05
N LYS A 147 -0.74 -25.26 -8.24
CA LYS A 147 -1.90 -25.82 -7.54
C LYS A 147 -2.53 -24.85 -6.52
N LEU A 148 -1.76 -23.85 -6.07
CA LEU A 148 -2.22 -22.81 -5.14
C LEU A 148 -2.98 -21.68 -5.86
N VAL A 149 -2.96 -21.66 -7.20
CA VAL A 149 -3.66 -20.67 -8.02
C VAL A 149 -5.10 -21.14 -8.26
N PRO A 150 -6.11 -20.23 -8.16
CA PRO A 150 -7.49 -20.52 -8.53
C PRO A 150 -7.61 -21.09 -9.95
N GLU A 151 -8.48 -22.07 -10.13
CA GLU A 151 -8.53 -22.90 -11.34
C GLU A 151 -8.69 -22.09 -12.64
N GLY A 152 -9.45 -20.98 -12.62
CA GLY A 152 -9.62 -20.08 -13.77
C GLY A 152 -8.49 -19.07 -14.02
N ARG A 153 -7.40 -19.11 -13.24
CA ARG A 153 -6.26 -18.19 -13.37
C ARG A 153 -4.93 -18.86 -13.68
N ARG A 154 -4.87 -20.20 -13.74
CA ARG A 154 -3.65 -21.01 -13.96
C ARG A 154 -2.97 -20.82 -15.31
N ASP A 155 -3.67 -20.19 -16.25
CA ASP A 155 -3.15 -19.87 -17.59
C ASP A 155 -2.55 -18.45 -17.67
N SER A 156 -2.49 -17.73 -16.54
CA SER A 156 -1.92 -16.38 -16.48
C SER A 156 -0.40 -16.43 -16.37
N ALA A 157 0.30 -15.34 -16.71
CA ALA A 157 1.72 -15.24 -16.39
C ALA A 157 1.90 -15.23 -14.86
N GLU A 158 2.72 -16.15 -14.36
CA GLU A 158 2.80 -16.54 -12.96
C GLU A 158 4.24 -16.66 -12.50
N PHE A 159 4.53 -16.19 -11.29
CA PHE A 159 5.80 -16.48 -10.63
C PHE A 159 5.62 -16.56 -9.12
N LYS A 160 6.59 -17.19 -8.46
CA LYS A 160 6.79 -17.06 -7.02
C LYS A 160 8.00 -16.20 -6.75
N PHE A 161 7.97 -15.50 -5.63
CA PHE A 161 9.12 -14.71 -5.25
C PHE A 161 9.33 -14.68 -3.75
N TYR A 162 10.57 -14.42 -3.38
CA TYR A 162 11.02 -14.39 -2.00
C TYR A 162 11.66 -13.05 -1.70
N THR A 163 11.18 -12.36 -0.67
CA THR A 163 11.76 -11.08 -0.22
C THR A 163 11.57 -10.91 1.27
N SER A 164 12.46 -10.12 1.89
CA SER A 164 12.34 -9.69 3.28
C SER A 164 11.36 -8.54 3.47
N THR A 165 10.93 -7.89 2.37
CA THR A 165 9.87 -6.89 2.43
C THR A 165 8.53 -7.58 2.62
N GLU A 166 7.80 -7.19 3.65
CA GLU A 166 6.43 -7.63 3.85
C GLU A 166 5.51 -7.00 2.80
N ILE A 167 4.76 -7.85 2.11
CA ILE A 167 3.85 -7.48 1.03
C ILE A 167 2.47 -7.99 1.38
N PHE A 168 1.44 -7.18 1.14
CA PHE A 168 0.06 -7.52 1.45
C PHE A 168 -0.57 -8.26 0.26
N GLY A 169 -1.02 -9.49 0.51
CA GLY A 169 -1.75 -10.30 -0.46
C GLY A 169 -3.24 -9.98 -0.44
N ILE A 170 -4.03 -10.76 -1.18
CA ILE A 170 -5.49 -10.63 -1.18
C ILE A 170 -6.02 -10.80 0.25
N THR A 171 -6.60 -9.73 0.79
CA THR A 171 -7.31 -9.70 2.07
C THR A 171 -8.67 -9.01 1.87
N THR A 172 -9.23 -8.35 2.89
CA THR A 172 -10.34 -7.42 2.74
C THR A 172 -9.94 -6.08 2.11
N GLN A 173 -8.63 -5.80 2.03
CA GLN A 173 -8.05 -4.67 1.30
C GLN A 173 -7.49 -5.12 -0.05
N ASN A 174 -7.27 -4.16 -0.96
CA ASN A 174 -6.60 -4.44 -2.22
C ASN A 174 -5.19 -4.99 -1.99
N PRO A 175 -4.81 -6.08 -2.68
CA PRO A 175 -3.46 -6.60 -2.57
C PRO A 175 -2.45 -5.59 -3.12
N ASP A 176 -1.25 -5.64 -2.58
CA ASP A 176 -0.10 -4.96 -3.18
C ASP A 176 0.11 -5.49 -4.61
N GLN A 177 0.43 -4.57 -5.51
CA GLN A 177 0.85 -4.89 -6.88
C GLN A 177 2.37 -4.94 -6.95
N VAL A 178 2.91 -5.91 -7.68
CA VAL A 178 4.35 -6.07 -7.87
C VAL A 178 4.69 -5.95 -9.34
N THR A 179 5.71 -5.14 -9.64
CA THR A 179 6.33 -5.06 -10.96
C THR A 179 7.77 -5.54 -10.84
N VAL A 180 8.14 -6.53 -11.65
CA VAL A 180 9.52 -6.97 -11.76
C VAL A 180 10.23 -6.06 -12.77
N LEU A 181 11.39 -5.52 -12.41
CA LEU A 181 12.10 -4.57 -13.29
C LEU A 181 13.07 -5.25 -14.26
N LYS A 182 13.32 -6.55 -14.09
CA LYS A 182 14.25 -7.34 -14.90
C LYS A 182 13.54 -8.34 -15.81
N ALA A 183 14.07 -8.54 -17.02
CA ALA A 183 13.58 -9.52 -17.97
C ALA A 183 13.64 -10.95 -17.37
N PRO A 184 12.74 -11.86 -17.76
CA PRO A 184 11.68 -11.73 -18.77
C PRO A 184 10.38 -11.09 -18.26
N PHE A 185 10.34 -10.65 -17.01
CA PHE A 185 9.11 -10.19 -16.35
C PHE A 185 8.94 -8.66 -16.36
N THR A 186 9.83 -7.92 -17.06
CA THR A 186 9.84 -6.46 -17.09
C THR A 186 8.52 -5.88 -17.62
N GLY A 187 7.97 -4.91 -16.89
CA GLY A 187 6.84 -4.09 -17.34
C GLY A 187 5.47 -4.76 -17.21
N ILE A 188 5.39 -5.94 -16.60
CA ILE A 188 4.12 -6.60 -16.28
C ILE A 188 3.79 -6.34 -14.80
N VAL A 189 2.54 -5.94 -14.54
CA VAL A 189 2.01 -5.77 -13.18
C VAL A 189 1.35 -7.06 -12.73
N TYR A 190 1.69 -7.50 -11.52
CA TYR A 190 1.18 -8.71 -10.91
C TYR A 190 0.51 -8.40 -9.58
N GLU A 191 -0.55 -9.13 -9.25
CA GLU A 191 -1.19 -9.10 -7.93
C GLU A 191 -0.66 -10.23 -7.06
N VAL A 192 -0.45 -9.94 -5.77
CA VAL A 192 -0.03 -10.96 -4.80
C VAL A 192 -1.24 -11.70 -4.25
N ILE A 193 -1.30 -13.01 -4.46
CA ILE A 193 -2.49 -13.83 -4.16
C ILE A 193 -2.32 -14.79 -2.97
N ASN A 194 -1.09 -15.09 -2.57
CA ASN A 194 -0.83 -15.98 -1.46
C ASN A 194 0.48 -15.57 -0.77
N ILE A 195 0.47 -15.59 0.56
CA ILE A 195 1.60 -15.28 1.42
C ILE A 195 1.85 -16.51 2.30
N ASN A 196 3.05 -17.09 2.21
CA ASN A 196 3.48 -18.11 3.16
C ASN A 196 4.74 -17.60 3.87
N ASP A 197 4.68 -17.55 5.20
CA ASP A 197 5.86 -17.30 6.02
C ASP A 197 6.91 -18.37 5.75
N TRP A 198 8.15 -17.97 5.51
CA TRP A 198 9.25 -18.89 5.25
C TRP A 198 10.41 -18.58 6.19
N GLN A 199 10.57 -19.44 7.20
CA GLN A 199 11.67 -19.36 8.17
C GLN A 199 11.70 -18.07 9.02
N ASN A 200 10.54 -17.45 9.26
CA ASN A 200 10.40 -16.37 10.25
C ASN A 200 10.58 -16.96 11.67
N ASN A 201 11.80 -16.89 12.21
CA ASN A 201 12.07 -17.35 13.58
C ASN A 201 13.17 -16.50 14.22
N ALA A 202 12.76 -15.71 15.21
CA ALA A 202 13.65 -14.81 15.95
C ALA A 202 14.82 -15.54 16.65
N ASN A 203 14.66 -16.82 16.98
CA ASN A 203 15.70 -17.61 17.66
C ASN A 203 16.84 -18.03 16.73
N PHE A 204 16.66 -17.96 15.41
CA PHE A 204 17.69 -18.34 14.45
C PHE A 204 18.50 -17.14 13.91
N ASN A 205 18.22 -15.91 14.34
CA ASN A 205 18.86 -14.69 13.83
C ASN A 205 18.84 -14.60 12.28
N ILE A 206 17.76 -15.11 11.67
CA ILE A 206 17.55 -15.07 10.22
C ILE A 206 16.58 -13.91 9.94
N THR A 207 16.89 -13.11 8.93
CA THR A 207 15.96 -12.08 8.45
C THR A 207 14.65 -12.73 8.02
N ASN A 208 13.51 -12.16 8.44
CA ASN A 208 12.20 -12.63 8.00
C ASN A 208 12.16 -12.72 6.47
N HIS A 209 11.65 -13.83 5.98
CA HIS A 209 11.58 -14.12 4.55
C HIS A 209 10.19 -14.62 4.23
N TYR A 210 9.58 -14.01 3.22
CA TYR A 210 8.21 -14.34 2.82
C TYR A 210 8.23 -14.99 1.44
N LYS A 211 7.45 -16.06 1.27
CA LYS A 211 7.18 -16.67 -0.04
C LYS A 211 5.84 -16.15 -0.55
N PHE A 212 5.88 -15.50 -1.70
CA PHE A 212 4.69 -14.96 -2.35
C PHE A 212 4.41 -15.67 -3.67
N VAL A 213 3.13 -15.75 -4.05
CA VAL A 213 2.69 -16.13 -5.39
C VAL A 213 2.05 -14.91 -6.04
N ALA A 214 2.52 -14.56 -7.23
CA ALA A 214 2.04 -13.42 -8.00
C ALA A 214 1.42 -13.87 -9.32
N LEU A 215 0.26 -13.29 -9.65
CA LEU A 215 -0.46 -13.54 -10.89
C LEU A 215 -0.55 -12.26 -11.70
N ARG A 216 -0.36 -12.35 -13.01
CA ARG A 216 -0.54 -11.18 -13.90
C ARG A 216 -1.92 -10.60 -13.70
N LEU A 217 -1.97 -9.28 -13.51
CA LEU A 217 -3.21 -8.53 -13.51
C LEU A 217 -3.80 -8.62 -14.93
N HIS A 218 -4.94 -9.28 -15.09
CA HIS A 218 -5.68 -9.16 -16.35
C HIS A 218 -6.14 -7.71 -16.48
N PRO A 219 -6.01 -7.05 -17.65
CA PRO A 219 -6.76 -5.83 -17.86
C PRO A 219 -8.23 -6.16 -17.62
N LEU A 220 -8.88 -5.38 -16.75
CA LEU A 220 -10.32 -5.49 -16.58
C LEU A 220 -10.96 -5.27 -17.95
N PRO A 221 -12.03 -6.02 -18.30
CA PRO A 221 -12.74 -5.80 -19.56
C PRO A 221 -13.08 -4.32 -19.72
N GLY A 222 -12.56 -3.66 -20.76
CA GLY A 222 -12.90 -2.27 -21.11
C GLY A 222 -11.90 -1.19 -20.73
N VAL A 223 -10.65 -1.52 -20.36
CA VAL A 223 -9.59 -0.52 -20.15
C VAL A 223 -8.43 -0.73 -21.15
N LEU A 224 -8.50 0.00 -22.27
CA LEU A 224 -7.38 0.42 -23.12
C LEU A 224 -7.45 1.93 -23.29
#